data_AF-A0A7J8YT90-F1
#
_entry.id   AF-A0A7J8YT90-F1
#
_cell.length_a   1.000
_cell.length_b   1.000
_cell.length_c   1.000
_cell.angle_alpha   90.00
_cell.angle_beta   90.00
_cell.angle_gamma   90.00
#
_symmetry.space_group_name_H-M   'P 1'
#
loop_
_entity.id
_entity.type
_entity.pdbx_description
1 polymer ?
#
loop_
_entity_poly.entity_id
_entity_poly.type
_entity_poly.pdbx_seq_one_letter_code
_entity_poly.pdbx_strand_id
1 'polypeptide(L)'
;MGNCCSVQCSFENFLLRGWDFIVGHANYVCKLKQTLPTLSAALQELRALRNDVQREVDVADQRLLKPFERVQLWLSTADTMITEAENLVSNGPQQMNNLCLGGCISENCLSSYKFGKQVTEMLQEISDHKSKGAFEKVAEDQPAASLVVRPVEQPVALESTIQKVWSCIEDKDVGIIGLYGLGGVGKTTLL
;
A
#
# COMPACT_ATOMS: atom_id res chain seq x y z
N MET A 1 56.74 -39.92 -46.57
CA MET A 1 56.40 -39.92 -45.13
C MET A 1 56.22 -38.48 -44.71
N GLY A 2 55.05 -38.14 -44.15
CA GLY A 2 54.71 -36.78 -43.72
C GLY A 2 53.19 -36.65 -43.61
N ASN A 3 52.65 -37.22 -42.54
CA ASN A 3 51.22 -37.38 -42.27
C ASN A 3 50.59 -36.04 -41.87
N CYS A 4 49.50 -35.65 -42.54
CA CYS A 4 48.66 -34.52 -42.13
C CYS A 4 47.81 -34.93 -40.93
N CYS A 5 48.15 -34.44 -39.74
CA CYS A 5 47.27 -34.55 -38.57
C CYS A 5 46.09 -33.58 -38.73
N SER A 6 44.92 -34.12 -39.08
CA SER A 6 43.65 -33.43 -39.04
C SER A 6 43.26 -33.09 -37.61
N VAL A 7 43.24 -31.80 -37.26
CA VAL A 7 42.59 -31.29 -36.03
C VAL A 7 41.10 -31.24 -36.31
N GLN A 8 40.40 -32.38 -36.16
CA GLN A 8 38.95 -32.48 -36.38
C GLN A 8 38.15 -32.69 -35.09
N CYS A 9 38.73 -32.39 -33.93
CA CYS A 9 38.04 -32.48 -32.64
C CYS A 9 38.16 -31.16 -31.86
N SER A 10 37.33 -30.16 -32.18
CA SER A 10 37.09 -29.01 -31.29
C SER A 10 35.95 -28.09 -31.74
N PHE A 11 35.62 -28.03 -33.04
CA PHE A 11 34.64 -27.06 -33.54
C PHE A 11 33.19 -27.44 -33.23
N GLU A 12 32.80 -28.71 -33.41
CA GLU A 12 31.41 -29.15 -33.17
C GLU A 12 31.00 -29.04 -31.70
N ASN A 13 31.87 -29.38 -30.75
CA ASN A 13 31.60 -29.22 -29.32
C ASN A 13 31.48 -27.75 -28.91
N PHE A 14 32.18 -26.84 -29.60
CA PHE A 14 32.08 -25.40 -29.36
C PHE A 14 30.78 -24.83 -29.95
N LEU A 15 30.38 -25.29 -31.13
CA LEU A 15 29.11 -24.94 -31.76
C LEU A 15 27.89 -25.46 -30.97
N LEU A 16 27.92 -26.71 -30.51
CA LEU A 16 26.85 -27.31 -29.70
C LEU A 16 26.67 -26.56 -28.37
N ARG A 17 27.78 -26.30 -27.66
CA ARG A 17 27.76 -25.56 -26.39
C ARG A 17 27.33 -24.10 -26.57
N GLY A 18 27.70 -23.48 -27.69
CA GLY A 18 27.22 -22.15 -28.07
C GLY A 18 25.73 -22.15 -28.42
N TRP A 19 25.23 -23.18 -29.09
CA TRP A 19 23.82 -23.32 -29.46
C TRP A 19 22.92 -23.54 -28.24
N ASP A 20 23.32 -24.39 -27.29
CA ASP A 20 22.60 -24.61 -26.04
C ASP A 20 22.48 -23.30 -25.23
N PHE A 21 23.55 -22.50 -25.23
CA PHE A 21 23.56 -21.19 -24.61
C PHE A 21 22.60 -20.21 -25.31
N ILE A 22 22.64 -20.13 -26.64
CA ILE A 22 21.72 -19.29 -27.44
C ILE A 22 20.26 -19.67 -27.20
N VAL A 23 19.96 -20.98 -27.24
CA VAL A 23 18.61 -21.50 -27.03
C VAL A 23 18.13 -21.22 -25.60
N GLY A 24 18.99 -21.42 -24.59
CA GLY A 24 18.69 -21.09 -23.21
C GLY A 24 18.41 -19.59 -23.02
N HIS A 25 19.22 -18.73 -23.65
CA HIS A 25 19.05 -17.28 -23.61
C HIS A 25 17.76 -16.84 -24.29
N ALA A 26 17.49 -17.33 -25.51
CA ALA A 26 16.26 -17.03 -26.24
C ALA A 26 15.01 -17.48 -25.46
N ASN A 27 15.06 -18.67 -24.85
CA ASN A 27 13.96 -19.18 -24.03
C ASN A 27 13.71 -18.29 -22.79
N TYR A 28 14.78 -17.82 -22.14
CA TYR A 28 14.68 -16.88 -21.02
C TYR A 28 14.03 -15.54 -21.42
N VAL A 29 14.45 -14.96 -22.54
CA VAL A 29 13.87 -13.70 -23.06
C VAL A 29 12.39 -13.89 -23.43
N CYS A 30 12.05 -15.00 -24.10
CA CYS A 30 10.67 -15.33 -24.41
C CYS A 30 9.82 -15.48 -23.14
N LYS A 31 10.34 -16.15 -22.10
CA LYS A 31 9.66 -16.31 -20.82
C LYS A 31 9.43 -14.95 -20.15
N LEU A 32 10.45 -14.09 -20.11
CA LEU A 32 10.33 -12.74 -19.56
C LEU A 32 9.28 -11.90 -20.32
N LYS A 33 9.24 -12.00 -21.66
CA LYS A 33 8.24 -11.35 -22.50
C LYS A 33 6.81 -11.80 -22.19
N GLN A 34 6.63 -13.05 -21.77
CA GLN A 34 5.35 -13.60 -21.32
C GLN A 34 5.01 -13.23 -19.87
N THR A 35 6.02 -13.06 -18.99
CA THR A 35 5.82 -12.69 -17.58
C THR A 35 5.41 -11.23 -17.41
N LEU A 36 5.90 -10.30 -18.23
CA LEU A 36 5.57 -8.87 -18.13
C LEU A 36 4.06 -8.57 -18.22
N PRO A 37 3.29 -9.14 -19.18
CA PRO A 37 1.83 -9.05 -19.18
C PRO A 37 1.18 -9.57 -17.88
N THR A 38 1.73 -10.64 -17.30
CA THR A 38 1.22 -11.21 -16.04
C THR A 38 1.44 -10.24 -14.88
N LEU A 39 2.62 -9.61 -14.81
CA LEU A 39 2.91 -8.55 -13.82
C LEU A 39 1.95 -7.37 -13.99
N SER A 40 1.70 -6.95 -15.25
CA SER A 40 0.76 -5.86 -15.54
C SER A 40 -0.67 -6.18 -15.09
N ALA A 41 -1.15 -7.41 -15.33
CA ALA A 41 -2.47 -7.84 -14.86
C ALA A 41 -2.55 -7.86 -13.32
N ALA A 42 -1.56 -8.45 -12.65
CA ALA A 42 -1.50 -8.48 -11.19
C ALA A 42 -1.48 -7.07 -10.57
N LEU A 43 -0.80 -6.12 -11.22
CA LEU A 43 -0.76 -4.72 -10.82
C LEU A 43 -2.12 -4.03 -10.95
N GLN A 44 -2.87 -4.30 -12.01
CA GLN A 44 -4.24 -3.78 -12.16
C GLN A 44 -5.17 -4.31 -11.06
N GLU A 45 -5.05 -5.59 -10.71
CA GLU A 45 -5.82 -6.18 -9.62
C GLU A 45 -5.44 -5.57 -8.26
N LEU A 46 -4.15 -5.35 -8.00
CA LEU A 46 -3.70 -4.68 -6.77
C LEU A 46 -4.24 -3.25 -6.69
N ARG A 47 -4.24 -2.52 -7.80
CA ARG A 47 -4.83 -1.16 -7.87
C ARG A 47 -6.31 -1.14 -7.56
N ALA A 48 -7.07 -2.04 -8.16
CA ALA A 48 -8.50 -2.16 -7.90
C ALA A 48 -8.75 -2.39 -6.41
N LEU A 49 -8.06 -3.38 -5.81
CA LEU A 49 -8.17 -3.68 -4.39
C LEU A 49 -7.77 -2.50 -3.50
N ARG A 50 -6.64 -1.83 -3.82
CA ARG A 50 -6.18 -0.63 -3.10
C ARG A 50 -7.21 0.49 -3.13
N ASN A 51 -7.84 0.73 -4.28
CA ASN A 51 -8.85 1.76 -4.44
C ASN A 51 -10.14 1.44 -3.68
N ASP A 52 -10.53 0.18 -3.62
CA ASP A 52 -11.71 -0.24 -2.86
C ASP A 52 -11.47 -0.11 -1.35
N VAL A 53 -10.31 -0.58 -0.83
CA VAL A 53 -9.93 -0.41 0.57
C VAL A 53 -9.84 1.08 0.95
N GLN A 54 -9.27 1.91 0.08
CA GLN A 54 -9.22 3.36 0.32
C GLN A 54 -10.63 3.95 0.41
N ARG A 55 -11.56 3.55 -0.47
CA ARG A 55 -12.93 4.03 -0.42
C ARG A 55 -13.61 3.67 0.90
N GLU A 56 -13.35 2.48 1.44
CA GLU A 56 -13.87 2.09 2.75
C GLU A 56 -13.28 2.95 3.88
N VAL A 57 -11.98 3.26 3.81
CA VAL A 57 -11.31 4.18 4.74
C VAL A 57 -11.92 5.58 4.65
N ASP A 58 -12.15 6.10 3.45
CA ASP A 58 -12.74 7.43 3.25
C ASP A 58 -14.16 7.51 3.82
N VAL A 59 -14.95 6.42 3.68
CA VAL A 59 -16.29 6.31 4.29
C VAL A 59 -16.20 6.23 5.82
N ALA A 60 -15.19 5.55 6.37
CA ALA A 60 -14.97 5.49 7.80
C ALA A 60 -14.58 6.86 8.38
N ASP A 61 -13.71 7.60 7.70
CA ASP A 61 -13.31 8.96 8.07
C ASP A 61 -14.51 9.92 8.06
N GLN A 62 -15.40 9.83 7.07
CA GLN A 62 -16.66 10.59 7.04
C GLN A 62 -17.57 10.32 8.25
N ARG A 63 -17.45 9.13 8.85
CA ARG A 63 -18.18 8.72 10.05
C ARG A 63 -17.42 9.02 11.34
N LEU A 64 -16.29 9.74 11.26
CA LEU A 64 -15.40 10.03 12.39
C LEU A 64 -14.85 8.77 13.08
N LEU A 65 -14.81 7.66 12.36
CA LEU A 65 -14.14 6.45 12.81
C LEU A 65 -12.64 6.59 12.55
N LYS A 66 -11.82 5.96 13.38
CA LYS A 66 -10.37 5.92 13.20
C LYS A 66 -9.98 4.71 12.37
N PRO A 67 -9.37 4.88 11.18
CA PRO A 67 -8.84 3.76 10.40
C PRO A 67 -7.76 3.01 11.17
N PHE A 68 -7.70 1.69 11.00
CA PHE A 68 -6.65 0.88 11.61
C PHE A 68 -5.28 1.18 10.99
N GLU A 69 -4.25 1.25 11.82
CA GLU A 69 -2.86 1.46 11.38
C GLU A 69 -2.40 0.38 10.39
N ARG A 70 -2.82 -0.87 10.59
CA ARG A 70 -2.53 -1.99 9.65
C ARG A 70 -3.08 -1.75 8.24
N VAL A 71 -4.22 -1.07 8.13
CA VAL A 71 -4.86 -0.77 6.84
C VAL A 71 -4.12 0.36 6.15
N GLN A 72 -3.75 1.41 6.91
CA GLN A 72 -2.93 2.51 6.40
C GLN A 72 -1.56 2.04 5.92
N LEU A 73 -0.90 1.16 6.68
CA LEU A 73 0.37 0.55 6.29
C LEU A 73 0.21 -0.30 5.01
N TRP A 74 -0.90 -1.05 4.91
CA TRP A 74 -1.16 -1.86 3.73
C TRP A 74 -1.37 -1.00 2.48
N LEU A 75 -2.11 0.10 2.58
CA LEU A 75 -2.34 1.07 1.50
C LEU A 75 -1.04 1.73 1.06
N SER A 76 -0.22 2.22 2.00
CA SER A 76 1.06 2.86 1.65
C SER A 76 2.04 1.88 1.00
N THR A 77 2.11 0.64 1.50
CA THR A 77 2.91 -0.42 0.89
C THR A 77 2.42 -0.74 -0.53
N ALA A 78 1.10 -0.77 -0.75
CA ALA A 78 0.53 -0.98 -2.08
C ALA A 78 0.92 0.14 -3.05
N ASP A 79 0.90 1.41 -2.62
CA ASP A 79 1.32 2.55 -3.45
C ASP A 79 2.79 2.45 -3.87
N THR A 80 3.68 2.06 -2.94
CA THR A 80 5.10 1.82 -3.24
C THR A 80 5.27 0.70 -4.26
N MET A 81 4.63 -0.45 -4.05
CA MET A 81 4.71 -1.60 -4.96
C MET A 81 4.17 -1.26 -6.35
N ILE A 82 3.05 -0.53 -6.45
CA ILE A 82 2.49 -0.07 -7.72
C ILE A 82 3.52 0.77 -8.47
N THR A 83 4.15 1.73 -7.79
CA THR A 83 5.14 2.63 -8.40
C THR A 83 6.38 1.87 -8.89
N GLU A 84 6.90 0.95 -8.09
CA GLU A 84 8.07 0.14 -8.45
C GLU A 84 7.77 -0.79 -9.64
N ALA A 85 6.62 -1.46 -9.62
CA ALA A 85 6.21 -2.37 -10.67
C ALA A 85 5.91 -1.63 -11.99
N GLU A 86 5.36 -0.41 -11.95
CA GLU A 86 5.23 0.44 -13.14
C GLU A 86 6.57 0.78 -13.78
N ASN A 87 7.57 1.11 -12.95
CA ASN A 87 8.93 1.35 -13.44
C ASN A 87 9.52 0.10 -14.10
N LEU A 88 9.29 -1.09 -13.52
CA LEU A 88 9.73 -2.35 -14.13
C LEU A 88 9.04 -2.61 -15.48
N VAL A 89 7.72 -2.40 -15.58
CA VAL A 89 6.97 -2.57 -16.83
C VAL A 89 7.44 -1.59 -17.90
N SER A 90 7.68 -0.33 -17.53
CA SER A 90 8.16 0.73 -18.43
C SER A 90 9.59 0.45 -18.94
N ASN A 91 10.47 -0.07 -18.08
CA ASN A 91 11.85 -0.42 -18.45
C ASN A 91 11.96 -1.75 -19.23
N GLY A 92 10.92 -2.57 -19.21
CA GLY A 92 10.87 -3.88 -19.85
C GLY A 92 11.28 -3.88 -21.32
N PRO A 93 10.68 -3.05 -22.20
CA PRO A 93 11.02 -2.99 -23.62
C PRO A 93 12.49 -2.67 -23.92
N GLN A 94 13.09 -1.76 -23.15
CA GLN A 94 14.51 -1.38 -23.32
C GLN A 94 15.44 -2.52 -22.91
N GLN A 95 15.18 -3.16 -21.77
CA GLN A 95 15.93 -4.33 -21.29
C GLN A 95 15.82 -5.49 -22.29
N MET A 96 14.62 -5.73 -22.84
CA MET A 96 14.36 -6.76 -23.84
C MET A 96 15.03 -6.48 -25.20
N ASN A 97 15.19 -5.20 -25.59
CA ASN A 97 15.91 -4.85 -26.80
C ASN A 97 17.42 -5.07 -26.64
N ASN A 98 17.97 -4.76 -25.45
CA ASN A 98 19.38 -4.99 -25.12
C ASN A 98 19.73 -6.50 -25.10
N LEU A 99 18.75 -7.35 -24.78
CA LEU A 99 18.81 -8.81 -24.83
C LEU A 99 18.91 -9.35 -26.27
N CYS A 100 18.15 -8.80 -27.21
CA CYS A 100 18.11 -9.27 -28.60
C CYS A 100 19.32 -8.84 -29.44
N LEU A 101 20.03 -7.78 -29.03
CA LEU A 101 21.12 -7.16 -29.81
C LEU A 101 22.53 -7.53 -29.34
N GLY A 102 22.67 -8.21 -28.21
CA GLY A 102 23.96 -8.64 -27.66
C GLY A 102 24.28 -10.08 -28.04
N GLY A 103 25.25 -10.29 -28.93
CA GLY A 103 25.85 -11.61 -29.13
C GLY A 103 26.30 -12.21 -27.80
N CYS A 104 26.23 -13.54 -27.71
CA CYS A 104 26.18 -14.45 -26.55
C CYS A 104 27.02 -14.16 -25.28
N ILE A 105 27.88 -13.15 -25.19
CA ILE A 105 28.63 -12.84 -23.97
C ILE A 105 28.81 -11.32 -23.89
N SER A 106 27.87 -10.62 -23.26
CA SER A 106 28.04 -9.21 -22.89
C SER A 106 27.40 -8.93 -21.53
N GLU A 107 27.75 -7.78 -20.91
CA GLU A 107 27.15 -7.28 -19.66
C GLU A 107 25.62 -7.28 -19.68
N ASN A 108 25.01 -7.24 -20.88
CA ASN A 108 23.58 -7.31 -21.09
C ASN A 108 22.95 -8.62 -20.62
N CYS A 109 23.69 -9.74 -20.59
CA CYS A 109 23.13 -11.01 -20.13
C CYS A 109 22.92 -11.04 -18.61
N LEU A 110 23.86 -10.49 -17.84
CA LEU A 110 23.76 -10.41 -16.37
C LEU A 110 22.72 -9.39 -15.92
N SER A 111 22.65 -8.23 -16.58
CA SER A 111 21.62 -7.21 -16.28
C SER A 111 20.22 -7.74 -16.55
N SER A 112 20.04 -8.52 -17.61
CA SER A 112 18.76 -9.10 -17.98
C SER A 112 18.33 -10.26 -17.09
N TYR A 113 19.29 -11.05 -16.61
CA TYR A 113 19.03 -12.02 -15.55
C TYR A 113 18.53 -11.33 -14.27
N LYS A 114 19.22 -10.26 -13.85
CA LYS A 114 18.80 -9.45 -12.70
C LYS A 114 17.40 -8.86 -12.90
N PHE A 115 17.13 -8.32 -14.08
CA PHE A 115 15.83 -7.73 -14.40
C PHE A 115 14.69 -8.76 -14.35
N GLY A 116 14.85 -9.92 -14.99
CA GLY A 116 13.79 -10.94 -14.92
C GLY A 116 13.62 -11.57 -13.54
N LYS A 117 14.69 -11.62 -12.73
CA LYS A 117 14.59 -11.94 -11.31
C LYS A 117 13.74 -10.90 -10.56
N GLN A 118 14.00 -9.61 -10.74
CA GLN A 118 13.21 -8.53 -10.15
C GLN A 118 11.73 -8.59 -10.55
N VAL A 119 11.42 -8.86 -11.83
CA VAL A 119 10.04 -9.03 -12.29
C VAL A 119 9.34 -10.20 -11.59
N THR A 120 10.05 -11.30 -11.37
CA THR A 120 9.49 -12.50 -10.71
C THR A 120 9.28 -12.26 -9.21
N GLU A 121 10.25 -11.62 -8.54
CA GLU A 121 10.16 -11.25 -7.13
C GLU A 121 9.00 -10.26 -6.89
N MET A 122 8.90 -9.21 -7.71
CA MET A 122 7.81 -8.23 -7.63
C MET A 122 6.43 -8.88 -7.82
N LEU A 123 6.31 -9.84 -8.75
CA LEU A 123 5.05 -10.55 -8.97
C LEU A 123 4.63 -11.38 -7.75
N GLN A 124 5.60 -12.03 -7.09
CA GLN A 124 5.36 -12.75 -5.85
C GLN A 124 4.95 -11.81 -4.72
N GLU A 125 5.66 -10.69 -4.54
CA GLU A 125 5.37 -9.68 -3.53
C GLU A 125 3.97 -9.09 -3.70
N ILE A 126 3.57 -8.77 -4.94
CA ILE A 126 2.21 -8.29 -5.24
C ILE A 126 1.16 -9.36 -4.86
N SER A 127 1.39 -10.62 -5.22
CA SER A 127 0.48 -11.71 -4.88
C SER A 127 0.32 -11.86 -3.35
N ASP A 128 1.43 -11.85 -2.63
CA ASP A 128 1.45 -11.97 -1.17
C ASP A 128 0.78 -10.75 -0.51
N HIS A 129 1.03 -9.55 -1.03
CA HIS A 129 0.44 -8.32 -0.49
C HIS A 129 -1.07 -8.26 -0.72
N LYS A 130 -1.56 -8.68 -1.89
CA LYS A 130 -3.00 -8.80 -2.18
C LYS A 130 -3.69 -9.73 -1.19
N SER A 131 -3.07 -10.85 -0.82
CA SER A 131 -3.65 -11.80 0.15
C SER A 131 -3.86 -11.18 1.54
N LYS A 132 -3.04 -10.19 1.91
CA LYS A 132 -3.13 -9.46 3.18
C LYS A 132 -4.15 -8.33 3.16
N GLY A 133 -4.68 -7.98 1.98
CA GLY A 133 -5.64 -6.88 1.79
C GLY A 133 -7.11 -7.24 2.07
N ALA A 134 -7.38 -8.47 2.51
CA ALA A 134 -8.72 -8.90 2.89
C ALA A 134 -9.04 -8.48 4.33
N PHE A 135 -9.55 -7.27 4.51
CA PHE A 135 -9.93 -6.73 5.82
C PHE A 135 -11.42 -6.98 6.10
N GLU A 136 -11.74 -7.57 7.26
CA GLU A 136 -13.13 -7.67 7.75
C GLU A 136 -13.64 -6.31 8.25
N LYS A 137 -12.75 -5.49 8.81
CA LYS A 137 -13.04 -4.15 9.32
C LYS A 137 -11.84 -3.24 9.08
N VAL A 138 -12.11 -2.04 8.55
CA VAL A 138 -11.07 -1.06 8.21
C VAL A 138 -10.85 0.04 9.25
N ALA A 139 -11.80 0.25 10.16
CA ALA A 139 -11.76 1.31 11.17
C ALA A 139 -12.52 0.94 12.45
N GLU A 140 -12.33 1.70 13.51
CA GLU A 140 -13.06 1.57 14.78
C GLU A 140 -13.49 2.91 15.35
N ASP A 141 -14.41 2.88 16.30
CA ASP A 141 -14.84 4.09 17.01
C ASP A 141 -13.65 4.70 17.74
N GLN A 142 -13.50 6.02 17.66
CA GLN A 142 -12.56 6.68 18.56
C GLN A 142 -13.03 6.52 20.00
N PRO A 143 -12.12 6.26 20.96
CA PRO A 143 -12.43 6.45 22.36
C PRO A 143 -12.98 7.87 22.52
N ALA A 144 -14.18 8.00 23.10
CA ALA A 144 -14.79 9.29 23.36
C ALA A 144 -13.75 10.19 24.02
N ALA A 145 -13.54 11.39 23.46
CA ALA A 145 -12.64 12.37 24.04
C ALA A 145 -12.95 12.46 25.54
N SER A 146 -11.93 12.25 26.37
CA SER A 146 -12.07 12.25 27.83
C SER A 146 -12.87 13.48 28.24
N LEU A 147 -14.12 13.26 28.63
CA LEU A 147 -14.93 14.30 29.25
C LEU A 147 -14.19 14.64 30.53
N VAL A 148 -13.50 15.78 30.54
CA VAL A 148 -12.88 16.30 31.75
C VAL A 148 -14.04 16.62 32.68
N VAL A 149 -14.36 15.67 33.56
CA VAL A 149 -15.22 15.92 34.71
C VAL A 149 -14.46 16.92 35.57
N ARG A 150 -14.82 18.19 35.46
CA ARG A 150 -14.33 19.20 36.38
C ARG A 150 -14.77 18.79 37.79
N PRO A 151 -13.88 18.85 38.79
CA PRO A 151 -14.29 18.72 40.18
C PRO A 151 -15.39 19.75 40.45
N VAL A 152 -16.59 19.27 40.79
CA VAL A 152 -17.70 20.14 41.19
C VAL A 152 -17.39 20.59 42.61
N GLU A 153 -16.73 21.74 42.75
CA GLU A 153 -16.84 22.49 43.99
C GLU A 153 -18.27 23.01 44.04
N GLN A 154 -19.05 22.52 45.00
CA GLN A 154 -20.43 22.93 45.18
C GLN A 154 -20.44 24.45 45.43
N PRO A 155 -21.00 25.28 44.52
CA PRO A 155 -20.92 26.72 44.68
C PRO A 155 -21.81 27.14 45.85
N VAL A 156 -21.18 27.41 46.99
CA VAL A 156 -21.86 27.89 48.20
C VAL A 156 -22.49 29.24 47.87
N ALA A 157 -23.80 29.39 48.13
CA ALA A 157 -24.65 30.55 47.82
C ALA A 157 -25.26 30.61 46.40
N LEU A 158 -25.16 29.55 45.58
CA LEU A 158 -25.81 29.48 44.26
C LEU A 158 -26.92 28.42 44.17
N GLU A 159 -27.32 27.83 45.29
CA GLU A 159 -28.22 26.67 45.35
C GLU A 159 -29.58 26.96 44.70
N SER A 160 -30.13 28.16 44.90
CA SER A 160 -31.40 28.57 44.30
C SER A 160 -31.32 28.71 42.77
N THR A 161 -30.17 29.11 42.24
CA THR A 161 -29.93 29.21 40.79
C THR A 161 -29.71 27.82 40.20
N ILE A 162 -28.98 26.95 40.91
CA ILE A 162 -28.78 25.56 40.52
C ILE A 162 -30.13 24.83 40.40
N GLN A 163 -31.00 24.96 41.40
CA GLN A 163 -32.33 24.34 41.35
C GLN A 163 -33.18 24.85 40.18
N LYS A 164 -33.16 26.16 39.90
CA LYS A 164 -33.87 26.73 38.75
C LYS A 164 -33.36 26.18 37.43
N VAL A 165 -32.03 26.12 37.26
CA VAL A 165 -31.42 25.56 36.05
C VAL A 165 -31.74 24.08 35.93
N TRP A 166 -31.72 23.33 37.02
CA TRP A 166 -32.09 21.92 37.05
C TRP A 166 -33.54 21.69 36.59
N SER A 167 -34.48 22.47 37.11
CA SER A 167 -35.88 22.43 36.66
C SER A 167 -36.02 22.75 35.17
N CYS A 168 -35.23 23.68 34.63
CA CYS A 168 -35.23 23.96 33.19
C CYS A 168 -34.61 22.84 32.34
N ILE A 169 -33.68 22.06 32.88
CA ILE A 169 -33.06 20.91 32.17
C ILE A 169 -34.01 19.72 32.11
N GLU A 170 -34.80 19.50 33.16
CA GLU A 170 -35.79 18.43 33.22
C GLU A 170 -37.02 18.70 32.32
N ASP A 171 -37.25 19.97 31.97
CA ASP A 171 -38.33 20.39 31.10
C ASP A 171 -38.02 20.10 29.63
N LYS A 172 -38.82 19.20 29.03
CA LYS A 172 -38.67 18.75 27.64
C LYS A 172 -39.04 19.81 26.60
N ASP A 173 -39.75 20.87 27.01
CA ASP A 173 -40.19 21.94 26.12
C ASP A 173 -39.16 23.10 26.06
N VAL A 174 -38.09 23.04 26.87
CA VAL A 174 -37.01 24.04 26.89
C VAL A 174 -35.86 23.63 25.95
N GLY A 175 -35.59 24.44 24.93
CA GLY A 175 -34.50 24.17 23.97
C GLY A 175 -33.15 24.80 24.32
N ILE A 176 -33.14 26.01 24.88
CA ILE A 176 -31.90 26.76 25.19
C ILE A 176 -32.03 27.46 26.55
N ILE A 177 -31.03 27.30 27.42
CA ILE A 177 -30.94 27.96 28.72
C ILE A 177 -29.85 29.05 28.65
N GLY A 178 -30.25 30.31 28.85
CA GLY A 178 -29.33 31.45 28.91
C GLY A 178 -29.09 31.92 30.35
N LEU A 179 -27.83 31.98 30.78
CA LEU A 179 -27.43 32.56 32.07
C LEU A 179 -26.93 34.00 31.87
N TYR A 180 -27.58 34.97 32.50
CA TYR A 180 -27.22 36.39 32.40
C TYR A 180 -27.10 37.05 33.78
N GLY A 181 -26.35 38.16 33.86
CA GLY A 181 -26.13 38.90 35.10
C GLY A 181 -24.79 39.63 35.13
N LEU A 182 -24.55 40.42 36.18
CA LEU A 182 -23.31 41.18 36.41
C LEU A 182 -22.05 40.29 36.35
N GLY A 183 -20.89 40.89 36.07
CA GLY A 183 -19.61 40.20 36.14
C GLY A 183 -19.33 39.69 37.56
N GLY A 184 -18.72 38.51 37.70
CA GLY A 184 -18.32 37.96 39.01
C GLY A 184 -19.40 37.19 39.78
N VAL A 185 -20.64 37.11 39.31
CA VAL A 185 -21.75 36.42 40.00
C VAL A 185 -21.74 34.88 39.87
N GLY A 186 -20.68 34.28 39.33
CA GLY A 186 -20.55 32.81 39.26
C GLY A 186 -21.25 32.11 38.09
N LYS A 187 -21.65 32.81 37.02
CA LYS A 187 -22.28 32.18 35.83
C LYS A 187 -21.43 31.06 35.22
N THR A 188 -20.14 31.32 35.01
CA THR A 188 -19.17 30.35 34.50
C THR A 188 -18.83 29.26 35.52
N THR A 189 -19.13 29.49 36.80
CA THR A 189 -18.98 28.49 37.87
C THR A 189 -20.13 27.49 37.88
N LEU A 190 -21.29 27.87 37.31
CA LEU A 190 -22.47 26.99 37.20
C LEU A 190 -22.44 26.07 35.96
N LEU A 191 -21.59 26.39 34.96
CA LEU A 191 -21.33 25.57 33.77
C LEU A 191 -20.24 24.53 34.03
#